data_AF-A0A822CHL1-F1
#
_entry.id   AF-A0A822CHL1-F1
#
_cell.length_a   1.000
_cell.length_b   1.000
_cell.length_c   1.000
_cell.angle_alpha   90.00
_cell.angle_beta   90.00
_cell.angle_gamma   90.00
#
_symmetry.space_group_name_H-M   'P 1'
#
loop_
_entity.id
_entity.type
_entity.pdbx_description
1 polymer ?
#
loop_
_entity_poly.entity_id
_entity_poly.type
_entity_poly.pdbx_seq_one_letter_code
_entity_poly.pdbx_strand_id
1 'polypeptide(L)'
;TIDVYILGPSGHILRKWENQQTTAGIVSLEYPINDAPPEGVWSIKCRVMGYEAIKTFEIYEFYNRKFEVNITVPYYLPIDTPG
;
A
#
# COMPACT_ATOMS: atom_id res chain seq x y z
N THR A 1 22.52 2.35 8.20
CA THR A 1 21.60 3.48 7.93
C THR A 1 20.60 3.04 6.89
N ILE A 2 19.43 3.66 6.89
CA ILE A 2 18.32 3.29 6.01
C ILE A 2 17.89 4.51 5.20
N ASP A 3 17.62 4.30 3.91
CA ASP A 3 17.00 5.31 3.06
C ASP A 3 15.56 4.88 2.75
N VAL A 4 14.60 5.80 2.96
CA VAL A 4 13.17 5.53 2.73
C VAL A 4 12.64 6.50 1.68
N TYR A 5 11.82 5.99 0.78
CA TYR A 5 11.23 6.71 -0.34
C TYR A 5 9.72 6.45 -0.39
N ILE A 6 8.94 7.49 -0.65
CA ILE A 6 7.54 7.37 -1.06
C ILE A 6 7.47 7.70 -2.54
N LEU A 7 6.93 6.77 -3.31
CA LEU A 7 6.69 6.91 -4.73
C LEU A 7 5.19 7.04 -4.97
N GLY A 8 4.82 8.05 -5.76
CA GLY A 8 3.47 8.20 -6.27
C GLY A 8 3.14 7.15 -7.35
N PRO A 9 1.90 7.15 -7.85
CA PRO A 9 1.43 6.17 -8.82
C PRO A 9 2.13 6.29 -10.19
N SER A 10 2.68 7.47 -10.51
CA SER A 10 3.52 7.67 -11.70
C SER A 10 4.94 7.10 -11.55
N GLY A 11 5.32 6.59 -10.37
CA GLY A 11 6.68 6.16 -10.05
C GLY A 11 7.63 7.32 -9.69
N HIS A 12 7.12 8.55 -9.57
CA HIS A 12 7.93 9.69 -9.12
C HIS A 12 8.13 9.65 -7.60
N ILE A 13 9.33 10.03 -7.15
CA ILE A 13 9.64 10.17 -5.73
C ILE A 13 8.96 11.44 -5.21
N LEU A 14 8.00 11.27 -4.30
CA LEU A 14 7.29 12.36 -3.64
C LEU A 14 7.95 12.77 -2.33
N ARG A 15 8.58 11.81 -1.65
CA ARG A 15 9.32 12.06 -0.42
C ARG A 15 10.50 11.11 -0.27
N LYS A 16 11.59 11.63 0.29
CA LYS A 16 12.82 10.88 0.56
C LYS A 16 13.35 11.23 1.95
N TRP A 17 13.78 10.22 2.70
CA TRP A 17 14.55 10.35 3.93
C TRP A 17 15.83 9.55 3.77
N GLU A 18 16.96 10.23 3.89
CA GLU A 18 18.28 9.62 3.75
C GLU A 18 18.95 9.41 5.10
N ASN A 19 19.83 8.42 5.16
CA ASN A 19 20.71 8.18 6.29
C ASN A 19 19.98 8.08 7.64
N GLN A 20 18.77 7.52 7.65
CA GLN A 20 18.00 7.35 8.86
C GLN A 20 18.69 6.36 9.80
N GLN A 21 18.84 6.76 11.06
CA GLN A 21 19.29 5.88 12.12
C GLN A 21 18.09 5.15 12.72
N THR A 22 18.27 3.86 12.97
CA THR A 22 17.24 3.01 13.57
C THR A 22 17.45 2.91 15.07
N THR A 23 16.39 3.04 15.84
CA THR A 23 16.38 2.74 17.28
C THR A 23 15.87 1.32 17.45
N ALA A 24 16.75 0.38 17.83
CA ALA A 24 16.43 -1.05 17.97
C ALA A 24 15.79 -1.68 16.71
N GLY A 25 16.23 -1.25 15.51
CA GLY A 25 15.73 -1.76 14.23
C GLY A 25 14.44 -1.10 13.73
N ILE A 26 13.90 -0.10 14.44
CA ILE A 26 12.69 0.61 14.08
C ILE A 26 13.03 2.06 13.71
N VAL A 27 12.33 2.59 12.71
CA VAL A 27 12.28 4.02 12.38
C VAL A 27 10.81 4.39 12.15
N SER A 28 10.39 5.53 12.70
CA SER A 28 9.04 6.08 12.48
C SER A 28 9.16 7.34 11.65
N LEU A 29 8.46 7.37 10.52
CA LEU A 29 8.47 8.47 9.56
C LEU A 29 7.03 8.80 9.19
N GLU A 30 6.76 10.09 8.96
CA GLU A 30 5.44 10.59 8.63
C GLU A 30 5.48 11.46 7.39
N TYR A 31 4.50 11.30 6.51
CA TYR A 31 4.31 12.12 5.32
C TYR A 31 2.86 12.57 5.23
N PRO A 32 2.58 13.87 5.45
CA PRO A 32 1.24 14.41 5.27
C PRO A 32 0.91 14.44 3.79
N ILE A 33 -0.23 13.87 3.43
CA ILE A 33 -0.75 13.85 2.07
C ILE A 33 -1.63 15.09 1.87
N ASN A 34 -1.55 15.71 0.68
CA ASN A 34 -2.39 16.87 0.35
C ASN A 34 -3.87 16.45 0.20
N ASP A 35 -4.80 17.40 0.24
CA ASP A 35 -6.25 17.16 0.22
C ASP A 35 -6.75 16.40 -1.02
N ALA A 36 -6.05 16.53 -2.16
CA ALA A 36 -6.39 15.85 -3.42
C ALA A 36 -5.16 15.12 -3.99
N PRO A 37 -4.76 13.96 -3.42
CA PRO A 37 -3.68 13.17 -3.95
C PRO A 37 -4.11 12.42 -5.23
N PRO A 38 -3.19 12.13 -6.16
CA PRO A 38 -3.46 11.23 -7.26
C PRO A 38 -3.91 9.85 -6.76
N GLU A 39 -5.05 9.39 -7.28
CA GLU A 39 -5.51 8.02 -7.03
C GLU A 39 -4.58 7.00 -7.68
N GLY A 40 -4.55 5.80 -7.10
CA GLY A 40 -3.83 4.64 -7.63
C GLY A 40 -2.92 3.98 -6.60
N VAL A 41 -1.97 3.19 -7.10
CA VAL A 41 -1.05 2.41 -6.26
C VAL A 41 0.21 3.21 -5.98
N TRP A 42 0.46 3.45 -4.71
CA TRP A 42 1.64 4.10 -4.18
C TRP A 42 2.60 3.06 -3.62
N SER A 43 3.87 3.43 -3.50
CA SER A 43 4.91 2.52 -3.01
C SER A 43 5.80 3.18 -1.96
N ILE A 44 6.01 2.50 -0.85
CA ILE A 44 7.06 2.79 0.12
C ILE A 44 8.24 1.89 -0.20
N LYS A 45 9.38 2.48 -0.52
CA LYS A 45 10.62 1.78 -0.85
C LYS A 45 11.66 2.07 0.21
N CYS A 46 12.29 1.04 0.72
CA CYS A 46 13.30 1.09 1.76
C CYS A 46 14.59 0.46 1.25
N ARG A 47 15.72 1.16 1.40
CA ARG A 47 17.05 0.68 0.97
C ARG A 47 17.99 0.60 2.16
N VAL A 48 18.60 -0.58 2.34
CA VAL A 48 19.54 -0.85 3.43
C VAL A 48 20.69 -1.68 2.90
N MET A 49 21.91 -1.14 2.95
CA MET A 49 23.15 -1.88 2.61
C MET A 49 23.07 -2.63 1.26
N GLY A 50 22.43 -2.01 0.25
CA GLY A 50 22.28 -2.60 -1.09
C GLY A 50 21.01 -3.43 -1.30
N TYR A 51 20.32 -3.84 -0.22
CA TYR A 51 19.01 -4.49 -0.29
C TYR A 51 17.89 -3.46 -0.42
N GLU A 52 16.81 -3.89 -1.05
CA GLU A 52 15.63 -3.08 -1.29
C GLU A 52 14.38 -3.85 -0.89
N ALA A 53 13.51 -3.20 -0.13
CA ALA A 53 12.18 -3.69 0.20
C ALA A 53 11.14 -2.68 -0.29
N ILE A 54 10.09 -3.19 -0.94
CA ILE A 54 8.99 -2.38 -1.47
C ILE A 54 7.69 -2.86 -0.83
N LYS A 55 6.92 -1.91 -0.32
CA LYS A 55 5.55 -2.14 0.16
C LYS A 55 4.62 -1.20 -0.60
N THR A 56 3.60 -1.76 -1.24
CA THR A 56 2.59 -0.99 -1.95
C THR A 56 1.36 -0.73 -1.07
N PHE A 57 0.69 0.39 -1.33
CA PHE A 57 -0.61 0.74 -0.75
C PHE A 57 -1.43 1.50 -1.79
N GLU A 58 -2.75 1.39 -1.75
CA GLU A 58 -3.63 2.04 -2.72
C GLU A 58 -4.31 3.26 -2.08
N ILE A 59 -4.37 4.36 -2.82
CA ILE A 59 -5.12 5.55 -2.47
C ILE A 59 -6.26 5.69 -3.48
N TYR A 60 -7.48 5.78 -2.97
CA TYR A 60 -8.68 6.03 -3.75
C TYR A 60 -9.68 6.83 -2.91
N GLU A 61 -10.55 7.60 -3.57
CA GLU A 61 -11.60 8.33 -2.89
C GLU A 61 -12.61 7.34 -2.29
N PHE A 62 -12.58 7.19 -0.96
CA PHE A 62 -13.52 6.33 -0.26
C PHE A 62 -14.76 7.14 0.17
N TYR A 63 -15.85 6.96 -0.55
CA TYR A 63 -17.17 7.38 -0.07
C TYR A 63 -17.71 6.35 0.93
N ASN A 64 -17.86 6.75 2.20
CA ASN A 64 -18.43 5.88 3.22
C ASN A 64 -19.89 5.53 2.90
N ARG A 65 -20.13 4.31 2.41
CA ARG A 65 -21.48 3.80 2.18
C ARG A 65 -22.03 3.29 3.51
N LYS A 66 -23.22 3.76 3.91
CA LYS A 66 -23.91 3.34 5.15
C LYS A 66 -24.42 1.89 5.13
N PHE A 67 -24.04 1.09 4.13
CA PHE A 67 -24.47 -0.28 3.97
C PHE A 67 -23.29 -1.13 3.50
N GLU A 68 -23.18 -2.33 4.04
CA GLU A 68 -22.23 -3.37 3.63
C GLU A 68 -23.01 -4.45 2.88
N VAL A 69 -22.54 -4.87 1.70
CA VAL A 69 -23.17 -5.94 0.92
C VAL A 69 -22.38 -7.22 1.16
N ASN A 70 -22.98 -8.16 1.88
CA ASN A 70 -22.41 -9.49 2.07
C ASN A 70 -22.88 -10.40 0.92
N ILE A 71 -21.93 -10.86 0.10
CA ILE A 71 -22.21 -11.80 -0.99
C ILE A 71 -21.79 -13.20 -0.53
N THR A 72 -22.77 -14.05 -0.25
CA THR A 72 -22.52 -15.47 0.05
C THR A 72 -22.73 -16.28 -1.22
N VAL A 73 -21.64 -16.79 -1.80
CA VAL A 73 -21.70 -17.79 -2.87
C VAL A 73 -21.35 -19.17 -2.30
N PRO A 74 -22.02 -20.24 -2.75
CA PRO A 74 -21.62 -21.59 -2.38
C PRO A 74 -20.22 -21.89 -2.93
N TYR A 75 -19.37 -22.53 -2.12
CA TYR A 75 -17.98 -22.85 -2.46
C TYR A 75 -17.86 -23.81 -3.66
N TYR A 76 -18.91 -24.57 -3.96
CA TYR A 76 -19.04 -25.40 -5.14
C TYR A 76 -20.49 -25.46 -5.59
N LEU A 77 -20.70 -25.61 -6.90
CA LEU A 77 -21.99 -25.99 -7.46
C LEU A 77 -21.97 -27.51 -7.67
N PRO A 78 -22.98 -28.27 -7.20
CA PRO A 78 -23.10 -29.66 -7.57
C PRO A 78 -23.29 -29.75 -9.08
N ILE A 79 -22.48 -30.58 -9.74
CA ILE A 79 -22.77 -30.96 -11.12
C ILE A 79 -24.03 -31.83 -11.05
N ASP A 80 -25.13 -31.38 -11.65
CA ASP A 80 -26.29 -32.23 -11.82
C ASP A 80 -25.81 -33.45 -12.60
N THR A 81 -25.67 -34.59 -11.92
CA THR A 81 -25.35 -35.85 -12.56
C THR A 81 -26.64 -36.28 -13.25
N PRO A 82 -26.72 -36.32 -14.60
CA PRO A 82 -27.89 -36.86 -15.25
C PRO A 82 -27.73 -38.39 -15.32
N GLY A 83 -28.64 -39.10 -14.66
CA GLY A 83 -29.00 -40.50 -14.99
C GLY A 83 -28.07 -41.57 -14.46
#